data_AF-A0A7S4KLT9-F1
#
_entry.id   AF-A0A7S4KLT9-F1
#
_cell.length_a   1.000
_cell.length_b   1.000
_cell.length_c   1.000
_cell.angle_alpha   90.00
_cell.angle_beta   90.00
_cell.angle_gamma   90.00
#
_symmetry.space_group_name_H-M   'P 1'
#
loop_
_entity.id
_entity.type
_entity.pdbx_description
1 polymer ?
#
loop_
_entity_poly.entity_id
_entity_poly.type
_entity_poly.pdbx_seq_one_letter_code
_entity_poly.pdbx_strand_id
1 'polypeptide(L)'
;MRLLLRRPQLARPLTFSVPVNARFPHQSFTVRAFSSGGFLPKQEVQERVLSVVKNFEGVDVSKVSETAHFMNDLGLDSLDTVEIVMAFEDEFAIEIPDAEAEKIQTVEQAISYVASHPQAK
;
A
#
# COMPACT_ATOMS: atom_id res chain seq x y z
N MET A 1 57.80 32.51 -9.80
CA MET A 1 57.94 33.71 -10.65
C MET A 1 57.18 33.49 -11.95
N ARG A 2 56.27 34.43 -12.28
CA ARG A 2 55.79 34.84 -13.62
C ARG A 2 55.08 33.75 -14.47
N LEU A 3 53.75 33.71 -14.57
CA LEU A 3 52.85 34.66 -15.27
C LEU A 3 53.30 34.85 -16.73
N LEU A 4 52.52 34.32 -17.70
CA LEU A 4 51.95 35.10 -18.80
C LEU A 4 51.24 34.23 -19.87
N LEU A 5 49.98 34.60 -20.07
CA LEU A 5 49.11 34.40 -21.23
C LEU A 5 49.84 34.32 -22.58
N ARG A 6 49.42 33.36 -23.41
CA ARG A 6 49.25 33.54 -24.87
C ARG A 6 48.06 32.73 -25.39
N ARG A 7 46.94 33.40 -25.66
CA ARG A 7 46.08 33.11 -26.83
C ARG A 7 46.60 34.00 -27.99
N PRO A 8 46.17 33.90 -29.27
CA PRO A 8 45.11 33.07 -29.90
C PRO A 8 45.66 32.31 -31.16
N GLN A 9 44.94 31.45 -31.90
CA GLN A 9 44.05 31.86 -33.00
C GLN A 9 43.39 30.65 -33.71
N LEU A 10 42.12 30.86 -34.06
CA LEU A 10 41.39 30.46 -35.28
C LEU A 10 41.50 29.02 -35.83
N ALA A 11 40.47 28.22 -35.56
CA ALA A 11 40.06 27.11 -36.43
C ALA A 11 38.54 27.18 -36.72
N ARG A 12 38.26 27.70 -37.92
CA ARG A 12 37.13 27.56 -38.86
C ARG A 12 35.74 27.08 -38.39
N PRO A 13 34.65 27.65 -38.93
CA PRO A 13 33.30 27.17 -38.70
C PRO A 13 33.06 25.90 -39.53
N LEU A 14 32.67 24.81 -38.88
CA LEU A 14 32.02 23.70 -39.57
C LEU A 14 30.53 24.00 -39.59
N THR A 15 30.02 24.34 -40.77
CA THR A 15 28.60 24.43 -41.07
C THR A 15 27.96 23.07 -40.82
N PHE A 16 27.31 22.93 -39.67
CA PHE A 16 26.53 21.74 -39.34
C PHE A 16 25.16 21.89 -40.00
N SER A 17 25.03 21.29 -41.19
CA SER A 17 23.74 21.11 -41.85
C SER A 17 22.96 20.06 -41.06
N VAL A 18 21.96 20.48 -40.29
CA VAL A 18 21.02 19.56 -39.63
C VAL A 18 19.91 19.25 -40.62
N PRO A 19 19.70 17.98 -41.04
CA PRO A 19 18.49 17.62 -41.75
C PRO A 19 17.29 17.71 -40.80
N VAL A 20 16.37 18.64 -41.09
CA VAL A 20 15.01 18.65 -40.55
C VAL A 20 14.30 17.40 -41.07
N ASN A 21 14.36 16.30 -40.32
CA ASN A 21 13.34 15.25 -40.40
C ASN A 21 13.35 14.34 -39.16
N ALA A 22 13.09 14.91 -37.99
CA ALA A 22 12.73 14.12 -36.81
C ALA A 22 11.21 13.85 -36.83
N ARG A 23 10.80 12.83 -37.60
CA ARG A 23 9.49 12.20 -37.43
C ARG A 23 9.56 11.34 -36.17
N PHE A 24 9.38 11.96 -35.01
CA PHE A 24 9.20 11.24 -33.76
C PHE A 24 7.96 10.34 -33.91
N PRO A 25 8.06 9.02 -33.64
CA PRO A 25 6.86 8.21 -33.51
C PRO A 25 6.03 8.83 -32.37
N HIS A 26 4.77 9.13 -32.67
CA HIS A 26 3.76 9.49 -31.70
C HIS A 26 3.89 8.53 -30.51
N GLN A 27 4.40 9.03 -29.39
CA GLN A 27 4.20 8.32 -28.14
C GLN A 27 2.69 8.33 -27.92
N SER A 28 2.07 7.18 -28.12
CA SER A 28 0.77 6.90 -27.55
C SER A 28 0.93 7.12 -26.06
N PHE A 29 0.53 8.30 -25.58
CA PHE A 29 0.25 8.50 -24.17
C PHE A 29 -0.96 7.60 -23.87
N THR A 30 -0.69 6.33 -23.57
CA THR A 30 -1.63 5.54 -22.79
C THR A 30 -1.79 6.32 -21.50
N VAL A 31 -2.91 7.02 -21.39
CA VAL A 31 -3.43 7.53 -20.13
C VAL A 31 -3.46 6.32 -19.22
N ARG A 32 -2.52 6.25 -18.27
CA ARG A 32 -2.57 5.29 -17.17
C ARG A 32 -3.87 5.60 -16.46
N ALA A 33 -4.86 4.75 -16.68
CA ALA A 33 -6.15 4.91 -16.05
C ALA A 33 -5.93 4.88 -14.53
N PHE A 34 -6.41 5.95 -13.93
CA PHE A 34 -6.37 6.35 -12.55
C PHE A 34 -6.59 5.18 -11.59
N SER A 35 -5.67 5.07 -10.63
CA SER A 35 -5.88 4.43 -9.34
C SER A 35 -7.23 4.88 -8.77
N SER A 36 -8.21 3.98 -8.76
CA SER A 36 -9.52 4.20 -8.16
C SER A 36 -9.35 4.46 -6.68
N GLY A 37 -9.87 5.60 -6.24
CA GLY A 37 -9.60 6.17 -4.93
C GLY A 37 -10.27 5.44 -3.77
N GLY A 38 -9.53 5.37 -2.67
CA GLY A 38 -9.95 5.87 -1.35
C GLY A 38 -11.10 5.19 -0.61
N PHE A 39 -11.71 4.13 -1.12
CA PHE A 39 -12.75 3.42 -0.38
C PHE A 39 -12.77 1.94 -0.75
N LEU A 40 -12.34 1.09 0.18
CA LEU A 40 -12.52 -0.35 0.08
C LEU A 40 -13.99 -0.70 0.34
N PRO A 41 -14.68 -1.43 -0.56
CA PRO A 41 -16.01 -1.93 -0.28
C PRO A 41 -15.96 -2.88 0.93
N LYS A 42 -16.98 -2.85 1.80
CA LYS A 42 -17.06 -3.69 3.01
C LYS A 42 -16.78 -5.16 2.74
N GLN A 43 -17.22 -5.66 1.58
CA GLN A 43 -17.00 -7.05 1.16
C GLN A 43 -15.51 -7.38 0.94
N GLU A 44 -14.73 -6.47 0.36
CA GLU A 44 -13.29 -6.64 0.17
C GLU A 44 -12.53 -6.56 1.50
N VAL A 45 -12.93 -5.64 2.39
CA VAL A 45 -12.41 -5.57 3.76
C VAL A 45 -12.67 -6.89 4.49
N GLN A 46 -13.88 -7.41 4.40
CA GLN A 46 -14.28 -8.69 5.00
C GLN A 46 -13.44 -9.86 4.48
N GLU A 47 -13.26 -9.97 3.17
CA GLU A 47 -12.45 -11.03 2.57
C GLU A 47 -10.99 -10.96 3.04
N ARG A 48 -10.41 -9.76 3.13
CA ARG A 48 -9.04 -9.54 3.58
C ARG A 48 -8.87 -9.80 5.08
N VAL A 49 -9.77 -9.30 5.93
CA VAL A 49 -9.77 -9.59 7.38
C VAL A 49 -9.88 -11.10 7.63
N LEU A 50 -10.82 -11.78 6.96
CA LEU A 50 -10.95 -13.24 7.08
C LEU A 50 -9.70 -13.97 6.60
N SER A 51 -9.03 -13.45 5.56
CA SER A 51 -7.77 -14.03 5.07
C SER A 51 -6.64 -13.89 6.10
N VAL A 52 -6.48 -12.73 6.72
CA VAL A 52 -5.49 -12.51 7.79
C VAL A 52 -5.74 -13.46 8.96
N VAL A 53 -7.00 -13.57 9.44
CA VAL A 53 -7.36 -14.46 10.56
C VAL A 53 -7.11 -15.93 10.22
N LYS A 54 -7.39 -16.36 8.99
CA LYS A 54 -7.15 -17.75 8.55
C LYS A 54 -5.66 -18.09 8.41
N ASN A 55 -4.84 -17.09 8.14
CA ASN A 55 -3.38 -17.25 7.99
C ASN A 55 -2.65 -17.14 9.33
N PHE A 56 -3.34 -16.74 10.41
CA PHE A 56 -2.74 -16.61 11.72
C PHE A 56 -2.44 -17.98 12.33
N GLU A 57 -1.25 -18.14 12.91
CA GLU A 57 -0.81 -19.40 13.50
C GLU A 57 -1.68 -19.72 14.73
N GLY A 58 -2.19 -20.94 14.83
CA GLY A 58 -3.06 -21.36 15.94
C GLY A 58 -4.57 -21.20 15.69
N VAL A 59 -4.99 -20.60 14.58
CA VAL A 59 -6.41 -20.49 14.22
C VAL A 59 -6.88 -21.67 13.37
N ASP A 60 -7.99 -22.30 13.80
CA ASP A 60 -8.70 -23.29 12.99
C ASP A 60 -9.55 -22.60 11.91
N VAL A 61 -9.14 -22.69 10.65
CA VAL A 61 -9.86 -22.12 9.48
C VAL A 61 -11.34 -22.52 9.43
N SER A 62 -11.68 -23.72 9.89
CA SER A 62 -13.06 -24.23 9.94
C SER A 62 -13.96 -23.53 10.97
N LYS A 63 -13.37 -22.90 11.99
CA LYS A 63 -14.08 -22.13 13.03
C LYS A 63 -14.16 -20.64 12.72
N VAL A 64 -13.35 -20.16 11.77
CA VAL A 64 -13.35 -18.76 11.35
C VAL A 64 -14.68 -18.42 10.71
N SER A 65 -15.44 -17.57 11.39
CA SER A 65 -16.68 -16.98 10.89
C SER A 65 -16.64 -15.47 11.12
N GLU A 66 -17.50 -14.74 10.43
CA GLU A 66 -17.62 -13.29 10.59
C GLU A 66 -18.03 -12.91 12.01
N THR A 67 -18.82 -13.74 12.68
CA THR A 67 -19.28 -13.50 14.05
C THR A 67 -18.38 -14.16 15.09
N ALA A 68 -17.27 -14.79 14.69
CA ALA A 68 -16.40 -15.49 15.61
C ALA A 68 -15.72 -14.51 16.58
N HIS A 69 -15.68 -14.92 17.84
CA HIS A 69 -14.95 -14.24 18.88
C HIS A 69 -13.50 -14.76 18.95
N PHE A 70 -12.51 -13.86 18.98
CA PHE A 70 -11.09 -14.25 18.94
C PHE A 70 -10.70 -15.17 20.09
N MET A 71 -11.06 -14.79 21.33
CA MET A 71 -10.77 -15.64 22.50
C MET A 71 -11.74 -16.83 22.67
N ASN A 72 -13.05 -16.60 22.59
CA ASN A 72 -14.03 -17.63 22.95
C ASN A 72 -14.23 -18.72 21.87
N ASP A 73 -14.17 -18.36 20.58
CA ASP A 73 -14.43 -19.30 19.48
C ASP A 73 -13.14 -19.80 18.83
N LEU A 74 -12.20 -18.87 18.56
CA LEU A 74 -10.92 -19.22 17.94
C LEU A 74 -9.88 -19.69 18.98
N GLY A 75 -10.12 -19.46 20.27
CA GLY A 75 -9.24 -19.92 21.35
C GLY A 75 -7.92 -19.16 21.44
N LEU A 76 -7.85 -17.96 20.85
CA LEU A 76 -6.67 -17.11 20.90
C LEU A 76 -6.47 -16.54 22.30
N ASP A 77 -5.21 -16.42 22.71
CA ASP A 77 -4.88 -15.76 23.96
C ASP A 77 -4.87 -14.23 23.82
N SER A 78 -4.69 -13.52 24.93
CA SER A 78 -4.66 -12.05 24.92
C SER A 78 -3.45 -11.47 24.17
N LEU A 79 -2.36 -12.23 24.01
CA LEU A 79 -1.17 -11.79 23.29
C LEU A 79 -1.37 -11.99 21.78
N ASP A 80 -1.94 -13.13 21.37
CA ASP A 80 -2.34 -13.45 20.01
C ASP A 80 -3.31 -12.40 19.46
N THR A 81 -4.24 -11.91 20.28
CA THR A 81 -5.14 -10.82 19.86
C THR A 81 -4.40 -9.52 19.54
N VAL A 82 -3.31 -9.21 20.25
CA VAL A 82 -2.48 -8.03 19.95
C VAL A 82 -1.72 -8.24 18.65
N GLU A 83 -1.19 -9.44 18.42
CA GLU A 83 -0.51 -9.80 17.16
C GLU A 83 -1.43 -9.74 15.95
N ILE A 84 -2.66 -10.25 16.05
CA ILE A 84 -3.66 -10.13 14.99
C ILE A 84 -4.00 -8.67 14.68
N VAL A 85 -4.14 -7.82 15.70
CA VAL A 85 -4.44 -6.40 15.51
C VAL A 85 -3.30 -5.71 14.75
N MET A 86 -2.05 -5.97 15.11
CA MET A 86 -0.88 -5.48 14.37
C MET A 86 -0.88 -5.97 12.91
N ALA A 87 -1.29 -7.21 12.66
CA ALA A 87 -1.42 -7.73 11.29
C ALA A 87 -2.51 -6.98 10.49
N PHE A 88 -3.59 -6.53 11.12
CA PHE A 88 -4.60 -5.69 10.47
C PHE A 88 -4.09 -4.27 10.18
N GLU A 89 -3.32 -3.68 11.11
CA GLU A 89 -2.68 -2.37 10.90
C GLU A 89 -1.76 -2.39 9.68
N ASP A 90 -0.92 -3.41 9.58
CA ASP A 90 0.00 -3.60 8.46
C ASP A 90 -0.75 -3.89 7.15
N GLU A 91 -1.78 -4.75 7.17
CA GLU A 91 -2.55 -5.13 5.99
C GLU A 91 -3.30 -3.93 5.37
N PHE A 92 -3.96 -3.11 6.21
CA PHE A 92 -4.78 -1.99 5.74
C PHE A 92 -4.05 -0.63 5.79
N ALA A 93 -2.80 -0.62 6.25
CA ALA A 93 -1.99 0.58 6.47
C ALA A 93 -2.71 1.63 7.33
N ILE A 94 -3.31 1.19 8.43
CA ILE A 94 -4.02 2.02 9.41
C ILE A 94 -3.36 1.92 10.79
N GLU A 95 -3.65 2.86 11.68
CA GLU A 95 -3.24 2.81 13.08
C GLU A 95 -4.49 2.58 13.94
N ILE A 96 -4.51 1.50 14.73
CA ILE A 96 -5.59 1.16 15.65
C ILE A 96 -5.09 1.43 17.07
N PRO A 97 -5.54 2.50 17.75
CA PRO A 97 -5.10 2.76 19.11
C PRO A 97 -5.54 1.65 20.06
N ASP A 98 -4.72 1.35 21.08
CA ASP A 98 -4.97 0.28 22.06
C ASP A 98 -6.40 0.29 22.63
N ALA A 99 -6.93 1.48 22.94
CA ALA A 99 -8.28 1.64 23.49
C ALA A 99 -9.40 1.20 22.52
N GLU A 100 -9.17 1.22 21.22
CA GLU A 100 -10.08 0.66 20.21
C GLU A 100 -9.78 -0.81 19.97
N ALA A 101 -8.51 -1.22 19.94
CA ALA A 101 -8.11 -2.62 19.82
C ALA A 101 -8.70 -3.50 20.93
N GLU A 102 -8.72 -3.03 22.19
CA GLU A 102 -9.34 -3.72 23.33
C GLU A 102 -10.85 -3.96 23.16
N LYS A 103 -11.52 -3.12 22.37
CA LYS A 103 -12.96 -3.24 22.08
C LYS A 103 -13.23 -4.22 20.93
N ILE A 104 -12.23 -4.53 20.11
CA ILE A 104 -12.34 -5.45 18.97
C ILE A 104 -12.17 -6.89 19.47
N GLN A 105 -13.28 -7.52 19.82
CA GLN A 105 -13.33 -8.88 20.36
C GLN A 105 -13.82 -9.91 19.33
N THR A 106 -14.47 -9.45 18.26
CA THR A 106 -15.00 -10.29 17.19
C THR A 106 -14.50 -9.87 15.81
N VAL A 107 -14.51 -10.82 14.87
CA VAL A 107 -14.15 -10.57 13.47
C VAL A 107 -15.04 -9.50 12.84
N GLU A 108 -16.35 -9.51 13.13
CA GLU A 108 -17.31 -8.52 12.64
C GLU A 108 -16.95 -7.10 13.10
N GLN A 109 -16.50 -6.94 14.34
CA GLN A 109 -16.06 -5.65 14.88
C GLN A 109 -14.81 -5.15 14.15
N ALA A 110 -13.84 -6.03 13.90
CA ALA A 110 -12.65 -5.69 13.11
C ALA A 110 -13.02 -5.24 11.70
N ILE A 111 -13.88 -6.00 11.00
CA ILE A 111 -14.37 -5.65 9.66
C ILE A 111 -15.06 -4.29 9.67
N SER A 112 -15.95 -4.06 10.64
CA SER A 112 -16.71 -2.82 10.75
C SER A 112 -15.80 -1.63 11.05
N TYR A 113 -14.79 -1.83 11.90
CA TYR A 113 -13.79 -0.82 12.23
C TYR A 113 -13.00 -0.41 10.98
N VAL A 114 -12.40 -1.39 10.28
CA VAL A 114 -11.60 -1.15 9.07
C VAL A 114 -12.46 -0.55 7.95
N ALA A 115 -13.67 -1.05 7.73
CA ALA A 115 -14.57 -0.52 6.69
C ALA A 115 -15.05 0.91 6.97
N SER A 116 -15.08 1.33 8.24
CA SER A 116 -15.38 2.72 8.62
C SER A 116 -14.20 3.66 8.44
N HIS A 117 -12.98 3.12 8.29
CA HIS A 117 -11.76 3.91 8.24
C HIS A 117 -11.52 4.45 6.82
N PRO A 118 -11.52 5.77 6.61
CA PRO A 118 -11.42 6.37 5.26
C PRO A 118 -10.03 6.24 4.62
N GLN A 119 -9.05 5.70 5.35
CA GLN A 119 -7.68 5.51 4.88
C GLN A 119 -7.31 4.04 4.65
N ALA A 120 -8.21 3.10 4.94
CA ALA A 120 -7.97 1.69 4.69
C ALA A 120 -7.73 1.46 3.20
N LYS A 121 -6.57 0.89 2.86
CA LYS A 121 -6.10 0.65 1.49
C LYS A 121 -5.97 -0.82 1.17
#